data_AF-A0A8S1HMM2-F1
#
_entry.id   AF-A0A8S1HMM2-F1
#
_cell.length_a   1.000
_cell.length_b   1.000
_cell.length_c   1.000
_cell.angle_alpha   90.00
_cell.angle_beta   90.00
_cell.angle_gamma   90.00
#
_symmetry.space_group_name_H-M   'P 1'
#
loop_
_entity.id
_entity.type
_entity.pdbx_description
1 polymer ?
#
loop_
_entity_poly.entity_id
_entity_poly.type
_entity_poly.pdbx_seq_one_letter_code
_entity_poly.pdbx_strand_id
1 'polypeptide(L)'
;MESPIVPESFTSTMLAVELNRIAFAKCKVDDYVAKKRELLDELNEYEHTEKFINETTKTIQELNKEKDEHSEIIQMINQDKLDLEREIEEAQLEKKERETKIAKKYELLLKLVEQTNEKIRESGIDVEIKEEDLPQKHIRREETPPPSSLPSPFPLMSNTLKALGAGMLPPGFFDHLGAAFPSPVAPHFRPPPPHLSHVKPSDHQSPPMKTCQSCYQQIHRNAPICPMCKSKSRSKNPKKPKRKEQ
;
A
#
# COMPACT_ATOMS: atom_id res chain seq x y z
N MET A 1 -26.39 94.89 -47.86
CA MET A 1 -26.67 93.75 -46.97
C MET A 1 -25.50 92.79 -47.13
N GLU A 2 -24.44 92.98 -46.35
CA GLU A 2 -23.29 92.06 -46.32
C GLU A 2 -23.43 91.17 -45.09
N SER A 3 -23.44 89.86 -45.32
CA SER A 3 -23.43 88.87 -44.24
C SER A 3 -21.99 88.71 -43.74
N PRO A 4 -21.74 88.61 -42.43
CA PRO A 4 -20.39 88.45 -41.92
C PRO A 4 -19.88 87.04 -42.23
N ILE A 5 -18.83 86.98 -43.06
CA ILE A 5 -18.08 85.76 -43.35
C ILE A 5 -17.23 85.45 -42.12
N VAL A 6 -17.63 84.44 -41.35
CA VAL A 6 -16.81 83.91 -40.25
C VAL A 6 -15.65 83.13 -40.88
N PRO A 7 -14.38 83.33 -40.45
CA PRO A 7 -13.25 82.66 -41.07
C PRO A 7 -13.28 81.15 -40.82
N GLU A 8 -13.36 80.35 -41.88
CA GLU A 8 -13.39 78.87 -41.89
C GLU A 8 -12.23 78.20 -41.11
N SER A 9 -11.12 78.92 -40.89
CA SER A 9 -9.97 78.44 -40.13
C SER A 9 -10.23 78.33 -38.61
N PHE A 10 -11.12 79.16 -38.06
CA PHE A 10 -11.46 79.13 -36.64
C PHE A 10 -12.35 77.94 -36.28
N THR A 11 -13.28 77.58 -37.17
CA THR A 11 -14.15 76.40 -37.04
C THR A 11 -13.37 75.10 -37.20
N SER A 12 -12.39 75.05 -38.10
CA SER A 12 -11.53 73.87 -38.31
C SER A 12 -10.69 73.54 -37.07
N THR A 13 -10.11 74.57 -36.43
CA THR A 13 -9.29 74.40 -35.21
C THR A 13 -10.12 73.88 -34.03
N MET A 14 -11.35 74.39 -33.85
CA MET A 14 -12.26 73.91 -32.79
C MET A 14 -12.67 72.45 -33.01
N LEU A 15 -12.97 72.06 -34.25
CA LEU A 15 -13.30 70.66 -34.58
C LEU A 15 -12.12 69.73 -34.31
N ALA A 16 -10.89 70.14 -34.59
CA ALA A 16 -9.70 69.35 -34.29
C ALA A 16 -9.52 69.13 -32.78
N VAL A 17 -9.82 70.13 -31.94
CA VAL A 17 -9.79 70.00 -30.48
C VAL A 17 -10.85 69.02 -29.98
N GLU A 18 -12.08 69.10 -30.51
CA GLU A 18 -13.16 68.18 -30.15
C GLU A 18 -12.86 66.73 -30.59
N LEU A 19 -12.32 66.54 -31.80
CA LEU A 19 -11.87 65.21 -32.26
C LEU A 19 -10.76 64.64 -31.37
N ASN A 20 -9.80 65.46 -30.94
CA ASN A 20 -8.76 65.04 -30.01
C ASN A 20 -9.32 64.66 -28.63
N ARG A 21 -10.33 65.39 -28.12
CA ARG A 21 -11.02 65.05 -26.88
C ARG A 21 -11.74 63.71 -26.98
N ILE A 22 -12.45 63.48 -28.09
CA ILE A 22 -13.14 62.21 -28.37
C ILE A 22 -12.14 61.07 -28.50
N ALA A 23 -11.03 61.28 -29.21
CA ALA A 23 -9.99 60.27 -29.37
C ALA A 23 -9.35 59.90 -28.02
N PHE A 24 -9.06 60.89 -27.17
CA PHE A 24 -8.55 60.66 -25.82
C PHE A 24 -9.55 59.91 -24.94
N ALA A 25 -10.82 60.30 -24.96
CA ALA A 25 -11.88 59.62 -24.23
C ALA A 25 -12.03 58.16 -24.68
N LYS A 26 -11.97 57.91 -26.00
CA LYS A 26 -12.00 56.55 -26.56
C LYS A 26 -10.82 55.71 -26.07
N CYS A 27 -9.61 56.25 -26.12
CA CYS A 27 -8.41 55.59 -25.61
C CYS A 27 -8.58 55.19 -24.13
N LYS A 28 -9.15 56.07 -23.28
CA LYS A 28 -9.43 55.76 -21.88
C LYS A 28 -10.50 54.69 -21.67
N VAL A 29 -11.52 54.66 -22.53
CA VAL A 29 -12.51 53.58 -22.51
C VAL A 29 -11.87 52.25 -22.90
N ASP A 30 -11.03 52.23 -23.93
CA ASP A 30 -10.33 51.02 -24.38
C ASP A 30 -9.38 50.49 -23.29
N ASP A 31 -8.62 51.38 -22.64
CA ASP A 31 -7.77 51.05 -21.47
C ASP A 31 -8.60 50.43 -20.32
N TYR A 32 -9.73 51.06 -19.98
CA TYR A 32 -10.63 50.57 -18.94
C TYR A 32 -11.20 49.19 -19.28
N VAL A 33 -11.64 48.98 -20.51
CA VAL A 33 -12.18 47.69 -20.96
C VAL A 33 -11.11 46.61 -20.94
N ALA A 34 -9.87 46.93 -21.33
CA ALA A 34 -8.75 46.01 -21.24
C ALA A 34 -8.48 45.59 -19.79
N LYS A 35 -8.40 46.56 -18.87
CA LYS A 35 -8.17 46.29 -17.44
C LYS A 35 -9.32 45.54 -16.78
N LYS A 36 -10.56 45.84 -17.17
CA LYS A 36 -11.73 45.08 -16.73
C LYS A 36 -11.66 43.61 -17.16
N ARG A 37 -11.22 43.34 -18.40
CA ARG A 37 -11.09 41.97 -18.90
C ARG A 37 -10.02 41.20 -18.14
N GLU A 38 -8.84 41.80 -17.96
CA GLU A 38 -7.74 41.23 -17.18
C GLU A 38 -8.20 40.84 -15.76
N LEU A 39 -8.93 41.73 -15.08
CA LEU A 39 -9.48 41.45 -13.74
C LEU A 39 -10.51 40.31 -13.76
N LEU A 40 -11.35 40.22 -14.78
CA LEU A 40 -12.33 39.12 -14.90
C LEU A 40 -11.63 37.77 -15.13
N ASP A 41 -10.55 37.76 -15.92
CA ASP A 41 -9.75 36.56 -16.16
C ASP A 41 -9.06 36.11 -14.85
N GLU A 42 -8.46 37.04 -14.09
CA GLU A 42 -7.86 36.76 -12.77
C GLU A 42 -8.89 36.24 -11.75
N LEU A 43 -10.08 36.85 -11.70
CA LEU A 43 -11.16 36.39 -10.81
C LEU A 43 -11.59 34.96 -11.16
N ASN A 44 -11.68 34.65 -12.44
CA ASN A 44 -12.02 33.31 -12.89
C ASN A 44 -10.94 32.29 -12.49
N GLU A 45 -9.65 32.63 -12.66
CA GLU A 45 -8.54 31.77 -12.22
C GLU A 45 -8.52 31.56 -10.70
N TYR A 46 -8.84 32.60 -9.93
CA TYR A 46 -8.98 32.53 -8.48
C TYR A 46 -10.09 31.55 -8.07
N GLU A 47 -11.29 31.66 -8.67
CA GLU A 47 -12.40 30.74 -8.39
C GLU A 47 -12.06 29.27 -8.74
N HIS A 48 -11.33 29.05 -9.82
CA HIS A 48 -10.89 27.70 -10.20
C HIS A 48 -9.89 27.14 -9.18
N THR A 49 -8.97 27.98 -8.71
CA THR A 49 -7.99 27.60 -7.69
C THR A 49 -8.67 27.27 -6.37
N GLU A 50 -9.66 28.06 -5.96
CA GLU A 50 -10.45 27.81 -4.75
C GLU A 50 -11.18 26.45 -4.83
N LYS A 51 -11.83 26.16 -5.97
CA LYS A 51 -12.49 24.86 -6.19
C LYS A 51 -11.49 23.70 -6.11
N PHE A 52 -10.35 23.82 -6.77
CA PHE A 52 -9.31 22.79 -6.75
C PHE A 52 -8.79 22.52 -5.34
N ILE A 53 -8.55 23.58 -4.55
CA ILE A 53 -8.14 23.45 -3.15
C ILE A 53 -9.21 22.71 -2.36
N ASN A 54 -10.47 23.11 -2.48
CA ASN A 54 -11.58 22.48 -1.74
C ASN A 54 -11.74 20.98 -2.07
N GLU A 55 -11.65 20.61 -3.35
CA GLU A 55 -11.71 19.22 -3.80
C GLU A 55 -10.52 18.39 -3.29
N THR A 56 -9.32 18.98 -3.30
CA THR A 56 -8.11 18.33 -2.79
C THR A 56 -8.21 18.13 -1.28
N THR A 57 -8.65 19.15 -0.53
CA THR A 57 -8.88 19.06 0.92
C THR A 57 -9.91 17.98 1.25
N LYS A 58 -11.01 17.90 0.50
CA LYS A 58 -12.02 16.85 0.69
C LYS A 58 -11.44 15.46 0.46
N THR A 59 -10.67 15.27 -0.61
CA THR A 59 -10.00 13.99 -0.91
C THR A 59 -9.06 13.58 0.23
N ILE A 60 -8.31 14.53 0.79
CA ILE A 60 -7.42 14.28 1.94
C ILE A 60 -8.23 13.84 3.18
N GLN A 61 -9.40 14.42 3.41
CA GLN A 61 -10.27 14.02 4.52
C GLN A 61 -10.80 12.60 4.34
N GLU A 62 -11.25 12.25 3.13
CA GLU A 62 -11.72 10.91 2.80
C GLU A 62 -10.62 9.86 3.00
N LEU A 63 -9.39 10.14 2.52
CA LEU A 63 -8.25 9.25 2.73
C LEU A 63 -7.87 9.07 4.21
N ASN A 64 -7.96 10.14 5.01
CA ASN A 64 -7.71 10.02 6.45
C ASN A 64 -8.76 9.18 7.14
N LYS A 65 -10.02 9.32 6.75
CA LYS A 65 -11.11 8.49 7.26
C LYS A 65 -10.89 7.02 6.94
N GLU A 66 -10.55 6.68 5.69
CA GLU A 66 -10.23 5.31 5.29
C GLU A 66 -9.03 4.75 6.06
N LYS A 67 -7.99 5.57 6.28
CA LYS A 67 -6.82 5.19 7.08
C LYS A 67 -7.20 4.87 8.53
N ASP A 68 -8.09 5.65 9.14
CA ASP A 68 -8.56 5.43 10.50
C ASP A 68 -9.41 4.15 10.59
N GLU A 69 -10.33 3.93 9.63
CA GLU A 69 -11.11 2.69 9.50
C GLU A 69 -10.20 1.45 9.35
N HIS A 70 -9.18 1.53 8.51
CA HIS A 70 -8.18 0.45 8.38
C HIS A 70 -7.39 0.22 9.67
N SER A 71 -7.06 1.27 10.41
CA SER A 71 -6.40 1.15 11.71
C SER A 71 -7.26 0.38 12.71
N GLU A 72 -8.57 0.63 12.75
CA GLU A 72 -9.51 -0.09 13.60
C GLU A 72 -9.59 -1.58 13.23
N ILE A 73 -9.66 -1.90 11.93
CA ILE A 73 -9.67 -3.29 11.44
C ILE A 73 -8.39 -4.02 11.89
N ILE A 74 -7.23 -3.37 11.77
CA ILE A 74 -5.95 -3.96 12.20
C ILE A 74 -5.95 -4.22 13.72
N GLN A 75 -6.49 -3.31 14.52
CA GLN A 75 -6.60 -3.52 15.97
C GLN A 75 -7.48 -4.73 16.30
N MET A 76 -8.61 -4.89 15.61
CA MET A 76 -9.50 -6.04 15.78
C MET A 76 -8.81 -7.36 15.38
N ILE A 77 -8.11 -7.40 14.24
CA ILE A 77 -7.35 -8.59 13.82
C ILE A 77 -6.31 -8.98 14.87
N ASN A 78 -5.61 -7.99 15.46
CA ASN A 78 -4.63 -8.26 16.51
C ASN A 78 -5.29 -8.80 17.78
N GLN A 79 -6.49 -8.33 18.12
CA GLN A 79 -7.26 -8.85 19.24
C GLN A 79 -7.71 -10.30 19.00
N ASP A 80 -8.30 -10.58 17.83
CA ASP A 80 -8.71 -11.92 17.43
C ASP A 80 -7.53 -12.90 17.45
N LYS A 81 -6.36 -12.45 16.99
CA LYS A 81 -5.12 -13.25 17.06
C LYS A 81 -4.78 -13.64 18.50
N LEU A 82 -4.80 -12.68 19.42
CA LEU A 82 -4.50 -12.95 20.84
C LEU A 82 -5.52 -13.91 21.46
N ASP A 83 -6.79 -13.75 21.11
CA ASP A 83 -7.86 -14.59 21.61
C ASP A 83 -7.71 -16.04 21.10
N LEU A 84 -7.39 -16.23 19.82
CA LEU A 84 -7.11 -17.55 19.24
C LEU A 84 -5.84 -18.18 19.80
N GLU A 85 -4.77 -17.41 20.01
CA GLU A 85 -3.54 -17.90 20.64
C GLU A 85 -3.83 -18.45 22.06
N ARG A 86 -4.65 -17.73 22.84
CA ARG A 86 -5.11 -18.18 24.16
C ARG A 86 -5.96 -19.44 24.10
N GLU A 87 -6.93 -19.52 23.18
CA GLU A 87 -7.77 -20.71 23.02
C GLU A 87 -6.96 -21.96 22.65
N ILE A 88 -5.94 -21.80 21.79
CA ILE A 88 -5.03 -22.89 21.44
C ILE A 88 -4.25 -23.36 22.67
N GLU A 89 -3.72 -22.44 23.48
CA GLU A 89 -3.00 -22.78 24.71
C GLU A 89 -3.89 -23.53 25.71
N GLU A 90 -5.12 -23.07 25.90
CA GLU A 90 -6.11 -23.72 26.77
C GLU A 90 -6.45 -25.13 26.27
N ALA A 91 -6.73 -25.29 24.98
CA ALA A 91 -7.02 -26.59 24.38
C ALA A 91 -5.83 -27.56 24.49
N GLN A 92 -4.59 -27.07 24.34
CA GLN A 92 -3.38 -27.86 24.53
C GLN A 92 -3.20 -28.30 25.98
N LEU A 93 -3.49 -27.42 26.94
CA LEU A 93 -3.44 -27.73 28.37
C LEU A 93 -4.47 -28.81 28.73
N GLU A 94 -5.72 -28.67 28.31
CA GLU A 94 -6.75 -29.68 28.53
C GLU A 94 -6.41 -31.02 27.89
N LYS A 95 -5.85 -30.99 26.68
CA LYS A 95 -5.39 -32.20 25.99
C LYS A 95 -4.33 -32.92 26.83
N LYS A 96 -3.33 -32.19 27.33
CA LYS A 96 -2.26 -32.75 28.18
C LYS A 96 -2.80 -33.31 29.50
N GLU A 97 -3.78 -32.65 30.09
CA GLU A 97 -4.45 -33.14 31.30
C GLU A 97 -5.20 -34.45 31.02
N ARG A 98 -5.94 -34.52 29.91
CA ARG A 98 -6.63 -35.74 29.46
C ARG A 98 -5.65 -36.88 29.17
N GLU A 99 -4.55 -36.60 28.47
CA GLU A 99 -3.48 -37.57 28.22
C GLU A 99 -2.90 -38.12 29.53
N THR A 100 -2.65 -37.25 30.50
CA THR A 100 -2.16 -37.66 31.83
C THR A 100 -3.18 -38.53 32.56
N LYS A 101 -4.48 -38.21 32.49
CA LYS A 101 -5.56 -39.03 33.06
C LYS A 101 -5.64 -40.41 32.39
N ILE A 102 -5.50 -40.47 31.07
CA ILE A 102 -5.50 -41.73 30.30
C ILE A 102 -4.28 -42.59 30.69
N ALA A 103 -3.07 -42.00 30.73
CA ALA A 103 -1.86 -42.70 31.11
C ALA A 103 -1.98 -43.36 32.49
N LYS A 104 -2.51 -42.63 33.49
CA LYS A 104 -2.77 -43.18 34.84
C LYS A 104 -3.75 -44.35 34.83
N LYS A 105 -4.80 -44.29 34.02
CA LYS A 105 -5.77 -45.41 33.87
C LYS A 105 -5.13 -46.63 33.20
N TYR A 106 -4.26 -46.40 32.21
CA TYR A 106 -3.54 -47.47 31.53
C TYR A 106 -2.55 -48.17 32.48
N GLU A 107 -1.82 -47.40 33.30
CA GLU A 107 -0.91 -47.94 34.32
C GLU A 107 -1.66 -48.80 35.34
N LEU A 108 -2.84 -48.35 35.80
CA LEU A 108 -3.68 -49.12 36.71
C LEU A 108 -4.18 -50.42 36.06
N LEU A 109 -4.56 -50.36 34.78
CA LEU A 109 -5.03 -51.52 34.03
C LEU A 109 -3.93 -52.58 33.88
N LEU A 110 -2.71 -52.17 33.54
CA LEU A 110 -1.55 -53.07 33.46
C LEU A 110 -1.31 -53.80 34.79
N LYS A 111 -1.33 -53.08 35.93
CA LYS A 111 -1.21 -53.68 37.26
C LYS A 111 -2.32 -54.68 37.57
N LEU A 112 -3.55 -54.40 37.14
CA LEU A 112 -4.67 -55.33 37.33
C LEU A 112 -4.55 -56.58 36.44
N VAL A 113 -4.06 -56.44 35.22
CA VAL A 113 -3.77 -57.57 34.32
C VAL A 113 -2.73 -58.48 34.95
N GLU A 114 -1.62 -57.92 35.44
CA GLU A 114 -0.58 -58.68 36.15
C GLU A 114 -1.15 -59.45 37.36
N GLN A 115 -1.91 -58.77 38.22
CA GLN A 115 -2.55 -59.38 39.39
C GLN A 115 -3.57 -60.47 39.01
N THR A 116 -4.28 -60.30 37.90
CA THR A 116 -5.28 -61.26 37.43
C THR A 116 -4.60 -62.50 36.87
N ASN A 117 -3.58 -62.33 36.03
CA ASN A 117 -2.79 -63.43 35.47
C ASN A 117 -2.08 -64.25 36.58
N GLU A 118 -1.61 -63.58 37.65
CA GLU A 118 -1.05 -64.26 38.83
C GLU A 118 -2.08 -65.16 39.50
N LYS A 119 -3.29 -64.66 39.79
CA LYS A 119 -4.37 -65.47 40.38
C LYS A 119 -4.86 -66.59 39.46
N ILE A 120 -4.86 -66.38 38.15
CA ILE A 120 -5.23 -67.41 37.18
C ILE A 120 -4.23 -68.59 37.24
N ARG A 121 -2.92 -68.29 37.28
CA ARG A 121 -1.88 -69.32 37.47
C ARG A 121 -2.07 -70.10 38.77
N GLU A 122 -2.36 -69.41 39.88
CA GLU A 122 -2.62 -70.06 41.17
C GLU A 122 -3.85 -70.98 41.14
N SER A 123 -4.83 -70.67 40.29
CA SER A 123 -6.08 -71.43 40.16
C SER A 123 -5.98 -72.63 39.19
N GLY A 124 -4.86 -72.79 38.48
CA GLY A 124 -4.66 -73.87 37.50
C GLY A 124 -5.48 -73.73 36.21
N ILE A 125 -5.97 -72.52 35.90
CA ILE A 125 -6.72 -72.23 34.67
C ILE A 125 -5.74 -71.73 33.60
N ASP A 126 -5.77 -72.31 32.40
CA ASP A 126 -4.86 -71.98 31.28
C ASP A 126 -5.43 -70.85 30.40
N VAL A 127 -5.56 -69.64 30.98
CA VAL A 127 -6.01 -68.42 30.26
C VAL A 127 -5.13 -67.25 30.71
N GLU A 128 -4.36 -66.65 29.79
CA GLU A 128 -3.52 -65.49 30.08
C GLU A 128 -4.02 -64.27 29.32
N ILE A 129 -4.30 -63.17 30.03
CA ILE A 129 -4.69 -61.89 29.42
C ILE A 129 -3.42 -61.24 28.86
N LYS A 130 -3.38 -61.00 27.55
CA LYS A 130 -2.20 -60.46 26.87
C LYS A 130 -2.31 -58.94 26.68
N GLU A 131 -1.15 -58.30 26.48
CA GLU A 131 -1.07 -56.85 26.29
C GLU A 131 -1.84 -56.35 25.06
N GLU A 132 -2.03 -57.22 24.07
CA GLU A 132 -2.82 -57.02 22.84
C GLU A 132 -4.35 -57.01 23.04
N ASP A 133 -4.85 -57.47 24.19
CA ASP A 133 -6.27 -57.37 24.57
C ASP A 133 -6.62 -56.00 25.18
N LEU A 134 -5.64 -55.13 25.43
CA LEU A 134 -5.88 -53.79 25.95
C LEU A 134 -6.37 -52.84 24.84
N PRO A 135 -7.21 -51.84 25.18
CA PRO A 135 -7.72 -50.88 24.20
C PRO A 135 -6.61 -49.97 23.64
N GLN A 136 -5.98 -50.43 22.56
CA GLN A 136 -5.04 -49.67 21.75
C GLN A 136 -5.82 -48.64 20.92
N LYS A 137 -5.89 -47.39 21.39
CA LYS A 137 -6.28 -46.30 20.48
C LYS A 137 -5.03 -45.81 19.76
N HIS A 138 -4.96 -46.05 18.46
CA HIS A 138 -4.20 -45.22 17.53
C HIS A 138 -4.64 -43.76 17.72
N ILE A 139 -3.99 -43.05 18.65
CA ILE A 139 -4.01 -41.60 18.66
C ILE A 139 -3.16 -41.21 17.47
N ARG A 140 -3.79 -41.12 16.29
CA ARG A 140 -3.18 -40.52 15.11
C ARG A 140 -2.78 -39.12 15.53
N ARG A 141 -1.50 -38.93 15.89
CA ARG A 141 -0.85 -37.62 15.76
C ARG A 141 -0.95 -37.32 14.28
N GLU A 142 -1.93 -36.53 13.90
CA GLU A 142 -1.74 -35.69 12.74
C GLU A 142 -0.57 -34.79 13.11
N GLU A 143 0.61 -35.14 12.60
CA GLU A 143 1.71 -34.22 12.50
C GLU A 143 1.17 -33.04 11.70
N THR A 144 0.90 -31.93 12.38
CA THR A 144 0.79 -30.63 11.72
C THR A 144 2.00 -30.50 10.81
N PRO A 145 1.83 -30.34 9.49
CA PRO A 145 2.96 -30.18 8.59
C PRO A 145 3.83 -29.02 9.09
N PRO A 146 5.17 -29.12 9.01
CA PRO A 146 6.03 -28.01 9.39
C PRO A 146 5.59 -26.78 8.60
N PRO A 147 5.57 -25.58 9.20
CA PRO A 147 5.24 -24.36 8.47
C PRO A 147 6.20 -24.27 7.30
N SER A 148 5.68 -24.52 6.10
CA SER A 148 6.38 -24.30 4.85
C SER A 148 6.84 -22.85 4.86
N SER A 149 8.15 -22.68 4.92
CA SER A 149 8.87 -21.43 4.87
C SER A 149 8.57 -20.72 3.55
N LEU A 150 7.48 -19.95 3.52
CA LEU A 150 7.34 -18.90 2.54
C LEU A 150 8.42 -17.84 2.85
N PRO A 151 9.28 -17.48 1.89
CA PRO A 151 10.20 -16.37 2.09
C PRO A 151 9.38 -15.08 2.15
N SER A 152 9.13 -14.59 3.37
CA SER A 152 8.65 -13.23 3.58
C SER A 152 9.70 -12.25 3.06
N PRO A 153 9.34 -11.27 2.22
CA PRO A 153 10.28 -10.29 1.69
C PRO A 153 10.59 -9.14 2.67
N PHE A 154 10.17 -9.25 3.94
CA PHE A 154 10.38 -8.21 4.93
C PHE A 154 11.47 -8.61 5.94
N PRO A 155 12.57 -7.84 6.06
CA PRO A 155 13.57 -8.08 7.10
C PRO A 155 12.97 -7.75 8.46
N LEU A 156 12.82 -8.79 9.29
CA LEU A 156 12.46 -8.71 10.70
C LEU A 156 13.61 -8.06 11.49
N MET A 157 13.45 -6.81 11.91
CA MET A 157 14.13 -6.32 13.11
C MET A 157 13.31 -6.79 14.33
N SER A 158 13.73 -7.90 14.91
CA SER A 158 13.31 -8.29 16.26
C SER A 158 14.54 -8.74 17.02
N ASN A 159 14.96 -7.91 17.97
CA ASN A 159 15.46 -8.27 19.30
C ASN A 159 16.20 -7.06 19.85
N THR A 160 15.60 -6.38 20.83
CA THR A 160 16.22 -5.89 22.09
C THR A 160 15.25 -4.90 22.73
N LEU A 161 14.28 -5.40 23.50
CA LEU A 161 13.56 -4.53 24.44
C LEU A 161 13.13 -5.34 25.66
N LYS A 162 14.10 -5.58 26.54
CA LYS A 162 13.92 -5.92 27.96
C LYS A 162 15.27 -5.74 28.67
N ALA A 163 15.59 -4.50 29.05
CA ALA A 163 16.35 -4.14 30.26
C ALA A 163 16.65 -2.62 30.29
N LEU A 164 16.38 -2.01 31.47
CA LEU A 164 16.84 -0.69 31.95
C LEU A 164 16.08 0.51 31.34
N GLY A 165 15.41 1.40 32.09
CA GLY A 165 15.76 1.92 33.41
C GLY A 165 16.63 3.17 33.27
N ALA A 166 15.99 4.34 33.35
CA ALA A 166 16.55 5.69 33.56
C ALA A 166 17.37 6.36 32.43
N GLY A 167 17.04 7.62 32.12
CA GLY A 167 18.03 8.61 31.66
C GLY A 167 17.71 9.40 30.39
N MET A 168 17.18 10.62 30.55
CA MET A 168 17.65 11.90 29.98
C MET A 168 18.10 12.02 28.49
N LEU A 169 17.33 12.86 27.74
CA LEU A 169 17.72 13.90 26.73
C LEU A 169 18.12 13.50 25.28
N PRO A 170 18.05 14.40 24.27
CA PRO A 170 17.17 15.59 24.05
C PRO A 170 16.52 15.64 22.62
N PRO A 171 15.61 16.59 22.32
CA PRO A 171 15.00 16.79 21.00
C PRO A 171 15.79 17.80 20.15
N GLY A 172 16.08 17.47 18.89
CA GLY A 172 16.66 18.43 17.95
C GLY A 172 17.48 17.78 16.84
N PHE A 173 16.82 17.32 15.78
CA PHE A 173 17.51 16.94 14.53
C PHE A 173 16.59 17.01 13.30
N PHE A 174 15.77 18.06 13.18
CA PHE A 174 14.94 18.28 11.99
C PHE A 174 15.03 19.74 11.53
N ASP A 175 16.23 20.19 11.17
CA ASP A 175 16.44 21.45 10.45
C ASP A 175 17.75 21.41 9.67
N HIS A 176 17.78 20.70 8.54
CA HIS A 176 18.69 21.04 7.44
C HIS A 176 18.32 20.30 6.14
N LEU A 177 17.55 20.95 5.27
CA LEU A 177 17.85 21.12 3.84
C LEU A 177 16.63 21.74 3.13
N GLY A 178 16.73 23.05 2.90
CA GLY A 178 15.77 23.81 2.12
C GLY A 178 15.99 23.72 0.61
N ALA A 179 14.89 23.98 -0.11
CA ALA A 179 14.75 24.77 -1.33
C ALA A 179 15.74 24.57 -2.50
N ALA A 180 15.22 24.02 -3.63
CA ALA A 180 15.42 24.54 -5.00
C ALA A 180 14.50 23.80 -6.01
N PHE A 181 13.77 24.57 -6.83
CA PHE A 181 12.94 24.22 -8.00
C PHE A 181 13.70 23.40 -9.09
N PRO A 182 13.08 22.76 -10.12
CA PRO A 182 11.80 23.12 -10.77
C PRO A 182 10.84 21.96 -11.13
N SER A 183 9.60 22.34 -11.44
CA SER A 183 8.58 21.52 -12.08
C SER A 183 9.05 20.95 -13.43
N PRO A 184 8.67 19.70 -13.77
CA PRO A 184 8.22 19.47 -15.13
C PRO A 184 6.96 18.59 -15.19
N VAL A 185 5.96 19.12 -15.92
CA VAL A 185 4.91 18.43 -16.71
C VAL A 185 4.18 17.23 -16.10
N ALA A 186 2.91 17.46 -15.78
CA ALA A 186 1.91 16.44 -15.48
C ALA A 186 1.74 15.43 -16.64
N PRO A 187 1.71 14.11 -16.37
CA PRO A 187 1.12 13.16 -17.30
C PRO A 187 -0.40 13.15 -17.09
N HIS A 188 -1.13 13.34 -18.19
CA HIS A 188 -2.59 13.17 -18.23
C HIS A 188 -2.99 11.78 -17.74
N PHE A 189 -3.64 11.71 -16.57
CA PHE A 189 -4.38 10.53 -16.15
C PHE A 189 -5.73 10.53 -16.89
N ARG A 190 -5.88 9.63 -17.87
CA ARG A 190 -7.19 9.22 -18.35
C ARG A 190 -7.78 8.21 -17.35
N PRO A 191 -9.06 8.32 -16.97
CA PRO A 191 -9.73 7.25 -16.23
C PRO A 191 -9.94 6.02 -17.15
N PRO A 192 -9.85 4.78 -16.63
CA PRO A 192 -10.16 3.59 -17.40
C PRO A 192 -11.68 3.43 -17.57
N PRO A 193 -12.15 2.80 -18.66
CA PRO A 193 -13.57 2.59 -18.89
C PRO A 193 -14.13 1.50 -17.95
N PRO A 194 -15.42 1.55 -17.59
CA PRO A 194 -16.04 0.50 -16.81
C PRO A 194 -16.39 -0.66 -17.75
N HIS A 195 -15.81 -1.84 -17.55
CA HIS A 195 -16.36 -3.06 -18.12
C HIS A 195 -16.50 -4.13 -17.05
N LEU A 196 -17.76 -4.54 -16.87
CA LEU A 196 -18.22 -5.63 -16.03
C LEU A 196 -17.74 -6.99 -16.58
N SER A 197 -17.88 -8.00 -15.72
CA SER A 197 -18.02 -9.44 -16.01
C SER A 197 -16.77 -10.33 -16.11
N HIS A 198 -16.73 -11.25 -15.13
CA HIS A 198 -16.24 -12.64 -15.17
C HIS A 198 -14.90 -12.95 -15.85
N VAL A 199 -13.87 -13.13 -15.03
CA VAL A 199 -12.72 -13.98 -15.37
C VAL A 199 -12.40 -14.88 -14.17
N LYS A 200 -12.36 -16.20 -14.41
CA LYS A 200 -11.98 -17.23 -13.44
C LYS A 200 -10.56 -16.96 -12.89
N PRO A 201 -10.25 -17.32 -11.63
CA PRO A 201 -8.89 -17.24 -11.11
C PRO A 201 -8.08 -18.36 -11.75
N SER A 202 -7.39 -18.05 -12.85
CA SER A 202 -6.30 -18.87 -13.37
C SER A 202 -5.00 -18.23 -12.93
N ASP A 203 -4.13 -19.05 -12.35
CA ASP A 203 -2.83 -18.71 -11.78
C ASP A 203 -1.99 -17.75 -12.64
N HIS A 204 -2.16 -16.45 -12.45
CA HIS A 204 -1.25 -15.44 -12.93
C HIS A 204 -0.08 -15.32 -11.94
N GLN A 205 0.78 -16.33 -11.91
CA GLN A 205 2.11 -16.14 -11.33
C GLN A 205 2.86 -15.15 -12.23
N SER A 206 2.94 -13.89 -11.76
CA SER A 206 3.78 -12.87 -12.38
C SER A 206 5.20 -13.42 -12.54
N PRO A 207 5.78 -13.41 -13.76
CA PRO A 207 7.11 -13.96 -13.99
C PRO A 207 8.15 -13.33 -13.06
N PRO A 208 9.11 -14.10 -12.54
CA PRO A 208 10.08 -13.62 -11.56
C PRO A 208 10.83 -12.39 -12.08
N MET A 209 10.98 -11.38 -11.22
CA MET A 209 11.65 -10.12 -11.54
C MET A 209 13.09 -10.35 -11.98
N LYS A 210 13.64 -9.42 -12.78
CA LYS A 210 15.06 -9.44 -13.17
C LYS A 210 15.82 -8.35 -12.44
N THR A 211 17.09 -8.56 -12.15
CA THR A 211 17.95 -7.57 -11.50
C THR A 211 18.67 -6.70 -12.54
N CYS A 212 18.70 -5.38 -12.34
CA CYS A 212 19.47 -4.46 -13.17
C CYS A 212 20.97 -4.68 -12.99
N GLN A 213 21.74 -4.81 -14.08
CA GLN A 213 23.19 -5.01 -14.01
C GLN A 213 23.98 -3.76 -13.58
N SER A 214 23.35 -2.57 -13.56
CA SER A 214 24.01 -1.31 -13.21
C SER A 214 23.80 -0.92 -11.75
N CYS A 215 22.55 -0.97 -11.27
CA CYS A 215 22.20 -0.57 -9.89
C CYS A 215 21.76 -1.72 -9.00
N TYR A 216 21.71 -2.95 -9.51
CA TYR A 216 21.31 -4.15 -8.78
C TYR A 216 19.89 -4.13 -8.18
N GLN A 217 19.04 -3.18 -8.62
CA GLN A 217 17.63 -3.14 -8.24
C GLN A 217 16.77 -4.09 -9.07
N GLN A 218 15.66 -4.57 -8.50
CA GLN A 218 14.69 -5.42 -9.19
C GLN A 218 13.87 -4.60 -10.20
N ILE A 219 13.79 -5.07 -11.44
CA ILE A 219 13.01 -4.47 -12.53
C ILE A 219 12.10 -5.55 -13.14
N HIS A 220 10.96 -5.15 -13.70
CA HIS A 220 10.03 -6.07 -14.33
C HIS A 220 10.71 -6.88 -15.45
N ARG A 221 10.44 -8.18 -15.56
CA ARG A 221 11.13 -9.08 -16.50
C ARG A 221 11.07 -8.58 -17.95
N ASN A 222 9.93 -7.99 -18.33
CA ASN A 222 9.70 -7.43 -19.66
C ASN A 222 10.15 -5.97 -19.84
N ALA A 223 10.69 -5.30 -18.81
CA ALA A 223 11.15 -3.90 -18.94
C ALA A 223 12.42 -3.83 -19.82
N PRO A 224 12.44 -3.12 -20.96
CA PRO A 224 13.60 -3.12 -21.87
C PRO A 224 14.85 -2.44 -21.28
N ILE A 225 14.66 -1.54 -20.31
CA ILE A 225 15.72 -0.80 -19.60
C ILE A 225 15.33 -0.63 -18.12
N CYS A 226 16.33 -0.41 -17.26
CA CYS A 226 16.05 0.01 -15.89
C CYS A 226 15.49 1.44 -15.90
N PRO A 227 14.36 1.74 -15.24
CA PRO A 227 13.82 3.10 -15.21
C PRO A 227 14.77 4.09 -14.51
N MET A 228 15.53 3.61 -13.52
CA MET A 228 16.47 4.43 -12.76
C MET A 228 17.76 4.71 -13.53
N CYS A 229 18.35 3.71 -14.17
CA CYS A 229 19.65 3.87 -14.84
C CYS A 229 19.54 4.18 -16.33
N LYS A 230 18.40 3.87 -16.95
CA LYS A 230 18.19 3.82 -18.41
C LYS A 230 19.20 2.95 -19.18
N SER A 231 20.03 2.18 -18.47
CA SER A 231 21.00 1.25 -19.06
C SER A 231 20.28 0.00 -19.57
N LYS A 232 20.64 -0.43 -20.79
CA LYS A 232 20.16 -1.68 -21.40
C LYS A 232 20.77 -2.86 -20.65
N SER A 233 19.94 -3.77 -20.13
CA SER A 233 20.45 -5.02 -19.57
C SER A 233 21.11 -5.82 -20.70
N ARG A 234 22.42 -6.09 -20.61
CA ARG A 234 23.09 -6.99 -21.54
C ARG A 234 22.59 -8.42 -21.31
N SER A 235 21.88 -8.98 -22.29
CA SER A 235 21.53 -10.40 -22.30
C SER A 235 22.79 -11.25 -22.25
N LYS A 236 22.80 -12.32 -21.43
CA LYS A 236 23.89 -13.31 -21.39
C LYS A 236 24.02 -14.13 -22.68
N ASN A 237 22.98 -14.16 -23.52
CA ASN A 237 23.02 -14.74 -24.87
C ASN A 237 22.86 -13.64 -25.93
N PRO A 238 23.96 -13.01 -26.38
CA PRO A 238 23.90 -12.18 -27.57
C PRO A 238 23.61 -13.07 -28.78
N LYS A 239 22.53 -12.76 -29.53
CA LYS A 239 22.28 -13.40 -30.83
C LYS A 239 23.49 -13.15 -31.72
N LYS A 240 24.09 -14.24 -32.25
CA LYS A 240 25.23 -14.16 -33.16
C LYS A 240 24.89 -13.20 -34.31
N PRO A 241 25.75 -12.22 -34.64
CA PRO A 241 25.54 -11.37 -35.80
C PRO A 241 25.51 -12.26 -37.05
N LYS A 242 24.44 -12.13 -37.84
CA LYS A 242 24.26 -12.82 -39.12
C LYS A 242 25.36 -12.28 -40.05
N ARG A 243 26.28 -13.15 -40.52
CA ARG A 243 27.25 -12.78 -41.56
C ARG A 243 26.47 -12.26 -42.77
N LYS A 244 26.76 -11.03 -43.21
CA LYS A 244 26.39 -10.61 -44.55
C LYS A 244 27.33 -11.35 -45.51
N GLU A 245 26.78 -12.19 -46.37
CA GLU A 245 27.43 -12.58 -47.63
C GLU A 245 27.54 -11.34 -48.53
N GLN A 246 28.62 -11.35 -49.32
CA GLN A 246 29.24 -10.28 -50.12
C GLN A 246 28.34 -9.15 -50.62
#